data_AF-A0A2G6DM20-F1
#
_entry.id   AF-A0A2G6DM20-F1
#
_cell.length_a   1.000
_cell.length_b   1.000
_cell.length_c   1.000
_cell.angle_alpha   90.00
_cell.angle_beta   90.00
_cell.angle_gamma   90.00
#
_symmetry.space_group_name_H-M   'P 1'
#
loop_
_entity.id
_entity.type
_entity.pdbx_description
1 polymer ?
#
loop_
_entity_poly.entity_id
_entity_poly.type
_entity_poly.pdbx_seq_one_letter_code
_entity_poly.pdbx_strand_id
1 'polypeptide(L)' 'VCTTHGMDEATKLADRVYIMSAGKIAVSGTVPELTKAGTLEDVFLRHTEESR' A
#
# COMPACT_ATOMS: atom_id res chain seq x y z
N VAL A 1 -8.84 6.58 -11.28
CA VAL A 1 -8.11 6.49 -9.99
C VAL A 1 -9.10 5.99 -8.96
N CYS A 2 -8.76 4.93 -8.22
CA CYS A 2 -9.60 4.34 -7.17
C CYS A 2 -8.87 4.45 -5.82
N THR A 3 -9.62 4.70 -4.74
CA THR A 3 -9.13 4.65 -3.37
C THR A 3 -9.93 3.61 -2.61
N THR A 4 -9.27 2.58 -2.09
CA THR A 4 -9.90 1.51 -1.32
C THR A 4 -9.09 1.23 -0.07
N HIS A 5 -9.78 0.81 1.00
CA HIS A 5 -9.14 0.23 2.18
C HIS A 5 -8.95 -1.29 2.03
N GLY A 6 -9.57 -1.89 1.00
CA GLY A 6 -9.42 -3.30 0.67
C GLY A 6 -8.11 -3.57 -0.07
N MET A 7 -7.10 -4.04 0.65
CA MET A 7 -5.78 -4.35 0.07
C MET A 7 -5.84 -5.45 -1.00
N ASP A 8 -6.76 -6.42 -0.86
CA ASP A 8 -6.98 -7.47 -1.86
C ASP A 8 -7.56 -6.95 -3.17
N GLU A 9 -8.47 -5.97 -3.08
CA GLU A 9 -9.07 -5.32 -4.23
C GLU A 9 -8.02 -4.47 -4.96
N ALA A 10 -7.21 -3.70 -4.20
CA ALA A 10 -6.09 -2.94 -4.75
C ALA A 10 -5.07 -3.84 -5.45
N THR A 11 -4.75 -5.00 -4.88
CA THR A 11 -3.82 -5.98 -5.47
C THR A 11 -4.32 -6.53 -6.81
N LYS A 12 -5.64 -6.77 -6.94
CA LYS A 12 -6.23 -7.38 -8.15
C LYS A 12 -6.52 -6.38 -9.26
N LEU A 13 -6.86 -5.15 -8.91
CA LEU A 13 -7.38 -4.17 -9.87
C LEU A 13 -6.39 -3.07 -10.22
N ALA A 14 -5.33 -2.85 -9.43
CA ALA A 14 -4.41 -1.74 -9.65
C ALA A 14 -3.05 -2.20 -10.18
N ASP A 15 -2.57 -1.53 -11.23
CA ASP A 15 -1.18 -1.69 -11.70
C ASP A 15 -0.18 -1.02 -10.76
N ARG A 16 -0.62 0.07 -10.11
CA ARG A 16 0.18 0.90 -9.21
C ARG A 16 -0.64 1.28 -7.97
N VAL A 17 0.02 1.21 -6.82
CA VAL A 17 -0.57 1.52 -5.51
C VAL A 17 0.21 2.64 -4.84
N TYR A 18 -0.53 3.53 -4.20
CA TYR A 18 -0.01 4.60 -3.35
C TYR A 18 -0.58 4.40 -1.96
N ILE A 19 0.29 4.15 -0.98
CA ILE A 19 -0.09 4.04 0.42
C ILE A 19 0.15 5.39 1.08
N MET A 20 -0.89 5.93 1.70
CA MET A 20 -0.86 7.22 2.37
C MET A 20 -1.03 7.04 3.88
N SER A 21 -0.29 7.83 4.65
CA SER A 21 -0.41 7.92 6.11
C SER A 21 -0.29 9.38 6.54
N ALA A 22 -1.14 9.82 7.47
CA ALA A 22 -1.14 11.18 8.02
C ALA A 22 -1.06 12.31 6.98
N GLY A 23 -1.74 12.14 5.84
CA GLY A 23 -1.76 13.14 4.76
C GLY A 23 -0.51 13.19 3.88
N LYS A 24 0.42 12.23 4.03
CA LYS A 24 1.61 12.07 3.20
C LYS A 24 1.62 10.71 2.52
N ILE A 25 2.28 10.61 1.36
CA ILE A 25 2.54 9.31 0.72
C ILE A 25 3.66 8.64 1.50
N ALA A 26 3.36 7.50 2.12
CA ALA A 26 4.33 6.72 2.87
C ALA A 26 5.17 5.84 1.93
N VAL A 27 4.53 5.22 0.93
CA VAL A 27 5.19 4.42 -0.10
C VAL A 27 4.33 4.37 -1.37
N SER A 28 4.98 4.21 -2.52
CA SER A 28 4.30 4.02 -3.80
C SER A 28 5.10 3.11 -4.72
N GLY A 29 4.42 2.29 -5.51
CA GLY A 29 5.05 1.36 -6.44
C GLY A 29 4.03 0.51 -7.18
N THR A 30 4.49 -0.39 -8.04
CA THR A 30 3.61 -1.42 -8.63
C THR A 30 3.30 -2.49 -7.59
N VAL A 31 2.17 -3.18 -7.76
CA VAL A 31 1.78 -4.29 -6.87
C VAL A 31 2.92 -5.31 -6.71
N PRO A 32 3.50 -5.88 -7.79
CA PRO A 32 4.57 -6.86 -7.65
C PRO A 32 5.87 -6.31 -7.06
N GLU A 33 6.12 -4.99 -7.06
CA GLU A 33 7.27 -4.39 -6.37
C GLU A 33 7.03 -4.30 -4.86
N LEU A 34 5.84 -3.85 -4.47
CA LEU A 34 5.46 -3.68 -3.07
C LEU A 34 5.27 -5.02 -2.38
N THR A 35 4.72 -6.03 -3.08
CA THR A 35 4.47 -7.35 -2.52
C THR A 35 5.67 -8.31 -2.62
N LYS A 36 6.88 -7.84 -2.94
CA LYS A 36 8.08 -8.71 -2.98
C LYS A 36 8.41 -9.36 -1.65
N ALA A 37 8.14 -8.65 -0.56
CA ALA A 37 8.52 -9.03 0.80
C ALA A 37 7.32 -9.29 1.72
N GLY A 38 6.12 -9.47 1.16
CA GLY A 38 4.88 -9.65 1.91
C GLY A 38 3.65 -9.19 1.14
N THR A 39 2.53 -9.02 1.84
CA THR A 39 1.28 -8.49 1.32
C THR A 39 1.27 -6.96 1.33
N LEU A 40 0.29 -6.33 0.65
CA LEU A 40 0.10 -4.88 0.77
C LEU A 40 -0.26 -4.44 2.20
N GLU A 41 -0.87 -5.32 3.00
CA GLU A 41 -1.12 -5.07 4.42
C GLU A 41 0.18 -5.04 5.23
N ASP A 42 1.12 -5.97 4.98
CA ASP A 42 2.44 -5.94 5.61
C ASP A 42 3.21 -4.66 5.26
N VAL A 43 3.10 -4.22 4.01
CA VAL A 43 3.70 -2.97 3.54
C VAL A 43 3.06 -1.77 4.23
N PHE A 44 1.72 -1.75 4.34
CA PHE A 44 1.00 -0.72 5.06
C PHE A 44 1.48 -0.62 6.51
N LEU A 45 1.40 -1.71 7.28
CA LEU A 45 1.82 -1.76 8.68
C LEU A 45 3.27 -1.26 8.84
N ARG A 46 4.20 -1.73 8.00
CA ARG A 46 5.60 -1.31 8.06
C ARG A 46 5.81 0.19 7.84
N HIS A 47 4.99 0.82 7.01
CA HIS A 47 5.16 2.22 6.62
C HIS A 47 4.21 3.19 7.34
N THR A 48 3.23 2.68 8.10
CA THR A 48 2.27 3.52 8.84
C THR A 48 2.34 3.37 10.36
N GLU A 49 2.94 2.30 10.89
CA GLU A 49 3.09 2.09 12.34
C GLU A 49 4.24 2.88 12.98
N GLU A 50 5.15 3.49 12.20
CA GLU A 50 6.27 4.31 12.72
C GLU A 50 5.85 5.64 13.40
N SER A 51 4.55 5.92 13.55
CA SER A 51 4.05 7.17 14.16
C SER A 51 3.52 7.04 15.59
N ARG A 52 3.90 6.00 16.34
CA ARG A 52 3.57 5.89 17.78
C ARG A 52 4.67 6.44 18.68
#